data_AF-A0A8T5Q5Z6-F1
#
_entry.id   AF-A0A8T5Q5Z6-F1
#
_cell.length_a   1.000
_cell.length_b   1.000
_cell.length_c   1.000
_cell.angle_alpha   90.00
_cell.angle_beta   90.00
_cell.angle_gamma   90.00
#
_symmetry.space_group_name_H-M   'P 1'
#
loop_
_entity.id
_entity.type
_entity.pdbx_description
1 polymer ?
#
loop_
_entity_poly.entity_id
_entity_poly.type
_entity_poly.pdbx_seq_one_letter_code
_entity_poly.pdbx_strand_id
1 'polypeptide(L)'
;MQTEKEFEEFLEKLKKASKEKIIIVEGIKDKKALESLKIKNIITLKKPLYKIIEYIVESKKECIILTDLDKKGKELYSKLSSKLKHFGVNIDNRFRDFLFKTKLRQIEGITTYLKTIQKQ
;
A
#
# COMPACT_ATOMS: atom_id res chain seq x y z
N MET A 1 20.64 5.11 10.87
CA MET A 1 21.52 4.04 10.32
C MET A 1 20.81 2.72 9.95
N GLN A 2 20.43 1.81 10.88
CA GLN A 2 19.84 0.51 10.49
C GLN A 2 18.39 0.62 9.97
N THR A 3 17.53 1.35 10.68
CA THR A 3 16.10 1.53 10.34
C THR A 3 15.87 2.32 9.05
N GLU A 4 16.77 3.26 8.75
CA GLU A 4 16.75 4.04 7.51
C GLU A 4 16.98 3.14 6.29
N LYS A 5 18.08 2.36 6.31
CA LYS A 5 18.42 1.42 5.24
C LYS A 5 17.30 0.41 4.99
N GLU A 6 16.71 -0.14 6.06
CA GLU A 6 15.56 -1.05 5.96
C GLU A 6 14.35 -0.41 5.27
N PHE A 7 14.08 0.88 5.58
CA PHE A 7 12.98 1.60 4.98
C PHE A 7 13.23 1.96 3.52
N GLU A 8 14.46 2.33 3.15
CA GLU A 8 14.85 2.56 1.76
C GLU A 8 14.75 1.28 0.92
N GLU A 9 15.23 0.15 1.46
CA GLU A 9 15.05 -1.16 0.83
C GLU A 9 13.58 -1.52 0.65
N PHE A 10 12.74 -1.22 1.64
CA PHE A 10 11.29 -1.38 1.53
C PHE A 10 10.72 -0.55 0.38
N LEU A 11 11.09 0.74 0.26
CA LEU A 11 10.61 1.61 -0.81
C LEU A 11 11.03 1.12 -2.19
N GLU A 12 12.29 0.68 -2.35
CA GLU A 12 12.76 0.13 -3.62
C GLU A 12 12.09 -1.20 -3.96
N LYS A 13 11.84 -2.07 -2.98
CA LYS A 13 11.05 -3.30 -3.17
C LYS A 13 9.61 -2.97 -3.58
N LEU A 14 8.98 -1.97 -2.95
CA LEU A 14 7.61 -1.56 -3.25
C LEU A 14 7.50 -0.96 -4.65
N LYS A 15 8.45 -0.10 -5.02
CA LYS A 15 8.56 0.49 -6.35
C LYS A 15 8.75 -0.57 -7.44
N LYS A 16 9.60 -1.58 -7.21
CA LYS A 16 9.75 -2.72 -8.14
C LYS A 16 8.44 -3.51 -8.26
N ALA A 17 7.82 -3.88 -7.13
CA ALA A 17 6.56 -4.61 -7.12
C ALA A 17 5.43 -3.84 -7.83
N SER A 18 5.42 -2.51 -7.74
CA SER A 18 4.42 -1.64 -8.38
C SER A 18 4.38 -1.70 -9.91
N LYS A 19 5.40 -2.30 -10.55
CA LYS A 19 5.42 -2.55 -12.00
C LYS A 19 4.47 -3.66 -12.42
N GLU A 20 4.28 -4.66 -11.56
CA GLU A 20 3.54 -5.89 -11.87
C GLU A 20 2.28 -6.03 -11.00
N LYS A 21 2.30 -5.48 -9.78
CA LYS A 21 1.22 -5.56 -8.79
C LYS A 21 0.44 -4.26 -8.71
N ILE A 22 -0.86 -4.37 -8.45
CA ILE A 22 -1.72 -3.22 -8.18
C ILE A 22 -1.56 -2.83 -6.71
N ILE A 23 -1.37 -1.54 -6.44
CA ILE A 23 -1.34 -1.00 -5.08
C ILE A 23 -2.68 -0.32 -4.79
N ILE A 24 -3.35 -0.73 -3.72
CA ILE A 24 -4.63 -0.17 -3.28
C ILE A 24 -4.38 0.70 -2.06
N VAL A 25 -4.82 1.95 -2.12
CA VAL A 25 -4.75 2.93 -1.03
C VAL A 25 -6.12 3.55 -0.77
N GLU A 26 -6.33 4.15 0.40
CA GLU A 26 -7.62 4.75 0.76
C GLU A 26 -7.91 6.00 -0.07
N GLY A 27 -6.98 6.95 -0.06
CA GLY A 27 -7.19 8.30 -0.54
C GLY A 27 -6.25 8.77 -1.65
N ILE A 28 -6.58 9.95 -2.19
CA ILE A 28 -5.74 10.61 -3.21
C ILE A 28 -4.41 11.12 -2.64
N LYS A 29 -4.38 11.47 -1.35
CA LYS A 29 -3.17 11.95 -0.68
C LYS A 29 -2.15 10.83 -0.54
N ASP A 30 -2.58 9.63 -0.14
CA ASP A 30 -1.76 8.41 -0.15
C ASP A 30 -1.16 8.15 -1.53
N LYS A 31 -2.02 8.18 -2.56
CA LYS A 31 -1.59 8.00 -3.94
C LYS A 31 -0.50 9.01 -4.34
N LYS A 32 -0.74 10.30 -4.09
CA LYS A 32 0.25 11.36 -4.40
C LYS A 32 1.57 11.16 -3.64
N ALA A 33 1.50 10.75 -2.38
CA ALA A 33 2.70 10.50 -1.58
C ALA A 33 3.54 9.35 -2.17
N LEU A 34 2.89 8.24 -2.55
CA LEU A 34 3.58 7.12 -3.22
C LEU A 34 4.10 7.49 -4.62
N GLU A 35 3.31 8.23 -5.41
CA GLU A 35 3.72 8.70 -6.75
C GLU A 35 4.96 9.60 -6.68
N SER A 36 5.09 10.44 -5.64
CA SER A 36 6.28 11.26 -5.42
C SER A 36 7.55 10.44 -5.19
N LEU A 37 7.41 9.19 -4.75
CA LEU A 37 8.48 8.19 -4.59
C LEU A 37 8.64 7.29 -5.82
N LYS A 38 8.04 7.67 -6.96
CA LYS A 38 8.06 6.94 -8.25
C LYS A 38 7.39 5.55 -8.19
N ILE A 39 6.55 5.30 -7.19
CA ILE A 39 5.71 4.10 -7.08
C ILE A 39 4.48 4.28 -8.00
N LYS A 40 4.15 3.26 -8.80
CA LYS A 40 3.12 3.34 -9.84
C LYS A 40 1.99 2.33 -9.59
N ASN A 41 1.04 2.23 -10.54
CA ASN A 41 -0.06 1.28 -10.50
C ASN A 41 -0.91 1.36 -9.21
N ILE A 42 -1.21 2.59 -8.79
CA ILE A 42 -1.94 2.88 -7.56
C ILE A 42 -3.42 3.18 -7.86
N ILE A 43 -4.30 2.47 -7.17
CA ILE A 43 -5.76 2.66 -7.18
C ILE A 43 -6.20 3.19 -5.82
N THR A 44 -7.13 4.14 -5.85
CA THR A 44 -7.74 4.71 -4.64
C THR A 44 -9.13 4.15 -4.43
N LEU A 45 -9.58 4.06 -3.17
CA LEU A 45 -10.92 3.58 -2.80
C LEU A 45 -12.05 4.61 -3.01
N LYS A 46 -11.85 5.58 -3.91
CA LYS A 46 -12.85 6.62 -4.25
C LYS A 46 -14.06 6.08 -5.02
N LYS A 47 -13.88 4.95 -5.72
CA LYS A 47 -14.98 4.29 -6.45
C LYS A 47 -15.71 3.31 -5.51
N PRO A 48 -16.97 2.97 -5.81
CA PRO A 48 -17.65 1.87 -5.12
C PRO A 48 -16.79 0.61 -5.09
N LEU A 49 -16.75 -0.05 -3.93
CA LEU A 49 -15.85 -1.17 -3.67
C LEU A 49 -15.96 -2.30 -4.70
N TYR A 50 -17.18 -2.58 -5.19
CA TYR A 50 -17.42 -3.64 -6.18
C TYR A 50 -16.70 -3.36 -7.51
N LYS A 51 -16.69 -2.11 -7.99
CA LYS A 51 -15.99 -1.73 -9.23
C LYS A 51 -14.48 -1.89 -9.11
N ILE A 52 -13.95 -1.65 -7.92
CA ILE A 52 -12.51 -1.80 -7.65
C ILE A 52 -12.14 -3.27 -7.64
N ILE A 53 -12.94 -4.11 -6.98
CA ILE A 53 -12.75 -5.56 -6.95
C ILE A 53 -12.82 -6.14 -8.37
N GLU A 54 -13.84 -5.78 -9.14
CA GLU A 54 -14.01 -6.21 -10.54
C GLU A 54 -12.78 -5.86 -11.39
N TYR A 55 -12.35 -4.60 -11.37
CA TYR A 55 -11.15 -4.16 -12.07
C TYR A 55 -9.89 -4.97 -11.69
N ILE A 56 -9.73 -5.26 -10.40
CA ILE A 56 -8.57 -6.02 -9.90
C ILE A 56 -8.64 -7.47 -10.40
N VAL A 57 -9.79 -8.11 -10.30
CA VAL A 57 -10.00 -9.50 -10.74
C VAL A 57 -9.72 -9.61 -12.24
N GLU A 58 -10.25 -8.69 -13.05
CA GLU A 58 -10.03 -8.64 -14.49
C GLU A 58 -8.55 -8.41 -14.86
N SER A 59 -7.82 -7.65 -14.05
CA SER A 59 -6.40 -7.39 -14.30
C SER A 59 -5.53 -8.65 -14.22
N LYS A 60 -6.00 -9.70 -13.53
CA LYS A 60 -5.24 -10.93 -13.22
C LYS A 60 -3.89 -10.68 -12.53
N LYS A 61 -3.72 -9.51 -11.92
CA LYS A 61 -2.50 -9.12 -11.19
C LYS A 61 -2.65 -9.38 -9.70
N GLU A 62 -1.52 -9.65 -9.05
CA GLU A 62 -1.46 -9.62 -7.59
C GLU A 62 -1.66 -8.19 -7.06
N CYS A 63 -2.11 -8.09 -5.81
CA CYS A 63 -2.39 -6.82 -5.17
C CYS A 63 -1.58 -6.60 -3.89
N ILE A 64 -1.28 -5.34 -3.61
CA ILE A 64 -0.74 -4.86 -2.34
C ILE A 64 -1.79 -3.90 -1.75
N ILE A 65 -2.22 -4.12 -0.51
CA ILE A 65 -3.20 -3.26 0.15
C ILE A 65 -2.51 -2.42 1.23
N LEU A 66 -2.34 -1.12 0.95
CA LEU A 66 -1.76 -0.12 1.84
C LEU A 66 -2.86 0.84 2.31
N THR A 67 -3.71 0.37 3.22
CA THR A 67 -4.61 1.27 3.98
C THR A 67 -3.87 1.80 5.21
N ASP A 68 -4.46 2.75 5.91
CA ASP A 68 -3.90 3.29 7.14
C ASP A 68 -3.77 2.20 8.23
N LEU A 69 -2.82 2.41 9.15
CA LEU A 69 -2.45 1.44 10.19
C LEU A 69 -3.27 1.61 11.47
N ASP A 70 -4.41 2.29 11.38
CA ASP A 70 -5.36 2.49 12.47
C ASP A 70 -6.46 1.40 12.50
N LYS A 71 -7.44 1.55 13.40
CA LYS A 71 -8.56 0.59 13.51
C LYS A 71 -9.40 0.52 12.22
N LYS A 72 -9.72 1.67 11.61
CA LYS A 72 -10.56 1.75 10.42
C LYS A 72 -9.86 1.13 9.21
N GLY A 73 -8.57 1.43 9.03
CA GLY A 73 -7.77 0.85 7.98
C GLY A 73 -7.60 -0.67 8.13
N LYS A 74 -7.53 -1.20 9.36
CA LYS A 74 -7.55 -2.66 9.61
C LYS A 74 -8.88 -3.30 9.19
N GLU A 75 -10.01 -2.71 9.56
CA GLU A 75 -11.34 -3.19 9.15
C GLU A 75 -11.49 -3.19 7.62
N LEU A 76 -11.04 -2.12 6.98
CA LEU A 76 -11.08 -1.97 5.53
C LEU A 76 -10.21 -3.00 4.81
N TYR A 77 -9.01 -3.25 5.33
CA TYR A 77 -8.13 -4.31 4.84
C TYR A 77 -8.77 -5.69 4.95
N SER A 78 -9.35 -6.03 6.09
CA SER A 78 -10.01 -7.34 6.28
C SER A 78 -11.15 -7.52 5.27
N LYS A 79 -11.96 -6.48 5.03
CA LYS A 79 -13.05 -6.50 4.05
C LYS A 79 -12.53 -6.64 2.61
N LEU A 80 -11.53 -5.86 2.22
CA LEU A 80 -10.93 -5.92 0.88
C LEU A 80 -10.26 -7.26 0.63
N SER A 81 -9.43 -7.69 1.58
CA SER A 81 -8.62 -8.90 1.44
C SER A 81 -9.47 -10.16 1.38
N SER A 82 -10.51 -10.26 2.21
CA SER A 82 -11.46 -11.37 2.17
C SER A 82 -12.15 -11.47 0.80
N LYS A 83 -12.69 -10.34 0.30
CA LYS A 83 -13.37 -10.33 -1.00
C LYS A 83 -12.44 -10.64 -2.17
N LEU A 84 -11.26 -10.03 -2.21
CA LEU A 84 -10.30 -10.26 -3.29
C LEU A 84 -9.81 -11.71 -3.30
N LYS A 85 -9.50 -12.28 -2.13
CA LYS A 85 -9.13 -13.71 -2.01
C LYS A 85 -10.26 -14.64 -2.44
N HIS A 86 -11.51 -14.30 -2.11
CA HIS A 86 -12.68 -15.08 -2.55
C HIS A 86 -12.76 -15.18 -4.08
N PHE A 87 -12.32 -14.14 -4.81
CA PHE A 87 -12.21 -14.16 -6.28
C PHE A 87 -10.84 -14.64 -6.80
N GLY A 88 -10.03 -15.29 -5.97
CA GLY A 88 -8.75 -15.87 -6.39
C GLY A 88 -7.60 -14.87 -6.57
N VAL A 89 -7.74 -13.62 -6.10
CA VAL A 89 -6.67 -12.61 -6.19
C VAL A 89 -5.65 -12.82 -5.07
N ASN A 90 -4.38 -12.98 -5.45
CA ASN A 90 -3.26 -13.04 -4.52
C ASN A 90 -2.94 -11.66 -3.94
N ILE A 91 -2.75 -11.60 -2.62
CA ILE A 91 -2.44 -10.36 -1.89
C ILE A 91 -1.07 -10.48 -1.23
N ASP A 92 -0.16 -9.57 -1.59
CA ASP A 92 1.17 -9.48 -1.01
C ASP A 92 1.15 -8.58 0.24
N ASN A 93 1.08 -9.22 1.41
CA ASN A 93 0.96 -8.53 2.69
C ASN A 93 2.28 -8.02 3.24
N ARG A 94 3.42 -8.47 2.70
CA ARG A 94 4.77 -8.18 3.22
C ARG A 94 5.01 -6.68 3.38
N PHE A 95 4.47 -5.87 2.47
CA PHE A 95 4.61 -4.42 2.50
C PHE A 95 3.83 -3.78 3.65
N ARG A 96 2.57 -4.16 3.84
CA ARG A 96 1.75 -3.64 4.94
C ARG A 96 2.30 -4.10 6.30
N ASP A 97 2.71 -5.36 6.38
CA ASP A 97 3.29 -5.95 7.59
C ASP A 97 4.60 -5.26 7.98
N PHE A 98 5.41 -4.86 7.00
CA PHE A 98 6.59 -4.03 7.24
C PHE A 98 6.22 -2.66 7.82
N LEU A 99 5.23 -1.98 7.24
CA LEU A 99 4.82 -0.66 7.73
C LEU A 99 4.30 -0.70 9.18
N PHE A 100 3.68 -1.79 9.63
CA PHE A 100 3.29 -1.98 11.04
C PHE A 100 4.45 -2.00 12.02
N LYS A 101 5.67 -2.34 11.57
CA LYS A 101 6.89 -2.31 12.40
C LYS A 101 7.46 -0.90 12.53
N THR A 102 6.96 0.06 11.78
CA THR A 102 7.43 1.45 11.76
C THR A 102 6.58 2.35 12.67
N LYS A 103 7.02 3.60 12.85
CA LYS A 103 6.21 4.65 13.50
C LYS A 103 5.21 5.31 12.54
N LEU A 104 5.18 4.92 11.26
CA LEU A 104 4.18 5.41 10.31
C LEU A 104 2.78 5.01 10.78
N ARG A 105 1.79 5.87 10.53
CA ARG A 105 0.38 5.61 10.85
C ARG A 105 -0.53 5.76 9.64
N GLN A 106 -0.26 6.78 8.83
CA GLN A 106 -1.02 7.08 7.61
C GLN A 106 -0.10 7.01 6.40
N ILE A 107 -0.61 6.50 5.29
CA ILE A 107 0.20 6.32 4.06
C ILE A 107 0.59 7.67 3.46
N GLU A 108 -0.27 8.69 3.53
CA GLU A 108 0.07 10.06 3.11
C GLU A 108 1.31 10.64 3.80
N GLY A 109 1.64 10.15 5.01
CA GLY A 109 2.80 10.57 5.79
C GLY A 109 4.12 9.90 5.41
N ILE A 110 4.14 9.00 4.42
CA ILE A 110 5.31 8.16 4.09
C ILE A 110 6.57 8.97 3.75
N THR A 111 6.41 10.10 3.05
CA THR A 111 7.52 10.99 2.67
C THR A 111 8.09 11.76 3.85
N THR A 112 7.22 12.20 4.76
CA THR A 112 7.60 12.85 6.02
C THR A 112 8.32 11.89 6.95
N TYR A 113 7.85 10.63 7.01
CA TYR A 113 8.51 9.59 7.79
C TYR A 113 9.93 9.32 7.27
N LEU A 114 10.11 9.17 5.95
CA LEU A 114 11.43 9.03 5.32
C LEU A 114 12.37 10.18 5.71
N LYS A 115 11.91 11.43 5.62
CA LYS A 115 12.71 12.61 6.03
C LYS A 115 13.07 12.60 7.52
N THR A 116 12.18 12.06 8.36
CA THR A 116 12.40 12.00 9.81
C THR A 116 13.49 10.99 10.17
N ILE A 117 13.51 9.83 9.50
CA ILE A 117 14.49 8.78 9.78
C ILE A 117 15.85 9.05 9.13
N GLN A 118 15.91 9.85 8.06
CA GLN A 118 17.18 10.31 7.44
C GLN A 118 17.90 11.40 8.25
N LYS A 119 17.20 12.04 9.18
CA LYS A 119 17.76 13.10 10.05
C LYS A 119 18.28 12.58 11.40
N GLN A 120 18.18 11.27 11.65
CA GLN A 120 18.55 10.59 12.90
C GLN A 120 19.82 9.77 12.72
#